data_AF-A0A952UVL7-F1
#
_entry.id   AF-A0A952UVL7-F1
#
_cell.length_a   1.000
_cell.length_b   1.000
_cell.length_c   1.000
_cell.angle_alpha   90.00
_cell.angle_beta   90.00
_cell.angle_gamma   90.00
#
_symmetry.space_group_name_H-M   'P 1'
#
loop_
_entity.id
_entity.type
_entity.pdbx_description
1 polymer ?
#
loop_
_entity_poly.entity_id
_entity_poly.type
_entity_poly.pdbx_seq_one_letter_code
_entity_poly.pdbx_strand_id
1 'polypeptide(L)'
;MRPQRVAEGLRARLAELIRKEADDPRLAALVITSVHMTDDLGIAKVNVRLLAGDDEKSRRRLMSSLGSMAGHLRRALGREVRMKRLPELRFYYDVGVDNERQVTRILDELSQGEEAPPAALPPSEAPRDDS
;
A
#
# COMPACT_ATOMS: atom_id res chain seq x y z
N MET A 1 14.13 10.17 12.32
CA MET A 1 12.65 10.15 12.32
C MET A 1 12.19 8.71 12.12
N ARG A 2 11.18 8.23 12.86
CA ARG A 2 10.69 6.85 12.68
C ARG A 2 9.99 6.72 11.31
N PRO A 3 10.35 5.74 10.46
CA PRO A 3 9.73 5.53 9.15
C PRO A 3 8.20 5.43 9.21
N GLN A 4 7.66 4.80 10.26
CA GLN A 4 6.21 4.71 10.48
C GLN A 4 5.51 6.07 10.61
N ARG A 5 6.13 7.06 11.26
CA ARG A 5 5.53 8.41 11.37
C ARG A 5 5.49 9.12 10.01
N VAL A 6 6.47 8.83 9.16
CA VAL A 6 6.55 9.36 7.79
C VAL A 6 5.53 8.66 6.91
N ALA A 7 5.42 7.34 7.00
CA ALA A 7 4.46 6.53 6.26
C ALA A 7 3.01 6.93 6.55
N GLU A 8 2.67 7.19 7.82
CA GLU A 8 1.31 7.63 8.20
C GLU A 8 0.97 9.01 7.63
N GLY A 9 1.92 9.95 7.69
CA GLY A 9 1.75 11.26 7.07
C GLY A 9 1.61 11.17 5.55
N LEU A 10 2.41 10.31 4.92
CA LEU A 10 2.35 10.06 3.48
C LEU A 10 1.01 9.42 3.08
N ARG A 11 0.50 8.47 3.87
CA ARG A 11 -0.80 7.82 3.67
C ARG A 11 -1.93 8.83 3.67
N ALA A 12 -1.98 9.71 4.68
CA ALA A 12 -3.03 10.72 4.78
C ALA A 12 -3.02 11.68 3.58
N ARG A 13 -1.83 12.13 3.15
CA ARG A 13 -1.67 13.03 2.00
C ARG A 13 -1.97 12.36 0.67
N LEU A 14 -1.51 11.13 0.46
CA LEU A 14 -1.87 10.34 -0.72
C LEU A 14 -3.38 10.15 -0.82
N ALA A 15 -4.03 9.81 0.28
CA ALA A 15 -5.49 9.64 0.29
C ALA A 15 -6.21 10.94 -0.06
N GLU A 16 -5.71 12.09 0.41
CA GLU A 16 -6.26 13.40 0.06
C GLU A 16 -6.05 13.76 -1.42
N LEU A 17 -4.86 13.52 -1.96
CA LEU A 17 -4.53 13.79 -3.37
C LEU A 17 -5.35 12.91 -4.31
N ILE A 18 -5.44 11.61 -4.04
CA ILE A 18 -6.25 10.70 -4.86
C ILE A 18 -7.72 11.13 -4.86
N ARG A 19 -8.27 11.55 -3.71
CA ARG A 19 -9.64 12.06 -3.64
C ARG A 19 -9.85 13.36 -4.43
N LYS A 20 -8.86 14.26 -4.44
CA LYS A 20 -8.93 15.53 -5.19
C LYS A 20 -8.84 15.31 -6.70
N GLU A 21 -8.14 14.27 -7.13
CA GLU A 21 -7.96 13.91 -8.54
C GLU A 21 -8.88 12.78 -9.00
N ALA A 22 -9.87 12.42 -8.17
CA ALA A 22 -10.85 11.39 -8.47
C ALA A 22 -11.90 11.89 -9.47
N ASP A 23 -11.48 12.15 -10.70
CA ASP A 23 -12.40 12.37 -11.84
C ASP A 23 -13.08 11.04 -12.25
N ASP A 24 -12.49 9.90 -11.90
CA ASP A 24 -13.10 8.58 -12.05
C ASP A 24 -13.90 8.22 -10.77
N PRO A 25 -15.20 7.90 -10.88
CA PRO A 25 -16.02 7.43 -9.74
C PRO A 25 -15.42 6.25 -8.98
N ARG A 26 -14.57 5.44 -9.61
CA ARG A 26 -13.87 4.30 -8.99
C ARG A 26 -12.78 4.74 -8.02
N LEU A 27 -12.12 5.88 -8.28
CA LEU A 27 -11.16 6.49 -7.35
C LEU A 27 -11.87 7.08 -6.14
N ALA A 28 -13.13 7.49 -6.27
CA ALA A 28 -13.95 7.94 -5.14
C ALA A 28 -14.26 6.80 -4.15
N ALA A 29 -14.37 5.55 -4.63
CA ALA A 29 -14.56 4.36 -3.81
C ALA A 29 -13.25 3.70 -3.33
N LEU A 30 -12.09 4.23 -3.75
CA LEU A 30 -10.78 3.74 -3.34
C LEU A 30 -10.49 4.09 -1.88
N VAL A 31 -9.96 3.13 -1.14
CA VAL A 31 -9.38 3.33 0.17
C VAL A 31 -7.97 2.77 0.23
N ILE A 32 -7.04 3.57 0.77
CA ILE A 32 -5.68 3.13 1.08
C ILE A 32 -5.72 2.37 2.42
N THR A 33 -5.39 1.08 2.40
CA THR A 33 -5.39 0.22 3.58
C THR A 33 -4.10 0.37 4.38
N SER A 34 -2.96 0.41 3.70
CA SER A 34 -1.66 0.60 4.34
C SER A 34 -0.62 1.19 3.40
N VAL A 35 0.40 1.84 3.98
CA VAL A 35 1.57 2.34 3.25
C VAL A 35 2.82 1.83 3.97
N HIS A 36 3.68 1.13 3.23
CA HIS A 36 4.96 0.64 3.72
C HIS A 36 6.08 1.30 2.93
N MET A 37 7.08 1.84 3.61
CA MET A 37 8.27 2.41 2.99
C MET A 37 9.45 1.48 3.21
N THR A 38 10.37 1.44 2.25
CA THR A 38 11.69 0.83 2.43
C THR A 38 12.55 1.64 3.40
N ASP A 39 13.55 1.01 4.02
CA ASP A 39 14.42 1.66 5.02
C ASP A 39 15.23 2.83 4.44
N ASP A 40 15.56 2.76 3.15
CA ASP A 40 16.20 3.83 2.39
C ASP A 40 15.24 4.97 1.97
N LEU A 41 13.94 4.84 2.28
CA LEU A 41 12.85 5.72 1.89
C LEU A 41 12.73 5.92 0.37
N GLY A 42 13.29 5.00 -0.42
CA GLY A 42 13.31 5.07 -1.88
C GLY A 42 12.01 4.59 -2.53
N ILE A 43 11.28 3.67 -1.88
CA ILE A 43 10.05 3.06 -2.41
C ILE A 43 8.96 3.12 -1.36
N ALA A 44 7.76 3.52 -1.77
CA ALA A 44 6.54 3.47 -0.97
C ALA A 44 5.54 2.49 -1.62
N LYS A 45 5.30 1.37 -0.95
CA LYS A 45 4.29 0.38 -1.29
C LYS A 45 2.95 0.85 -0.70
N VAL A 46 1.97 1.11 -1.57
CA VAL A 46 0.65 1.64 -1.21
C VAL A 46 -0.38 0.55 -1.50
N ASN A 47 -0.94 -0.03 -0.45
CA ASN A 47 -2.00 -1.02 -0.56
C ASN A 47 -3.36 -0.32 -0.63
N VAL A 48 -4.17 -0.69 -1.61
CA VAL A 48 -5.46 -0.06 -1.90
C VAL A 48 -6.55 -1.10 -2.09
N ARG A 49 -7.79 -0.74 -1.78
CA ARG A 49 -8.97 -1.56 -2.04
C ARG A 49 -10.14 -0.70 -2.51
N LEU A 50 -11.14 -1.33 -3.12
CA LEU A 50 -12.44 -0.73 -3.38
C LEU A 50 -13.41 -1.08 -2.24
N LEU A 51 -14.16 -0.10 -1.74
CA LEU A 51 -15.24 -0.37 -0.77
C LEU A 51 -16.51 -0.91 -1.42
N ALA A 52 -16.71 -0.61 -2.70
CA ALA A 52 -17.89 -0.99 -3.46
C ALA A 52 -17.51 -1.29 -4.92
N GLY A 53 -18.28 -2.18 -5.56
CA GLY A 53 -18.02 -2.56 -6.95
C GLY A 53 -16.68 -3.30 -7.12
N ASP A 54 -16.32 -4.14 -6.15
CA ASP A 54 -15.07 -4.87 -6.16
C ASP A 54 -15.13 -6.12 -7.08
N ASP A 55 -15.06 -5.88 -8.39
CA ASP A 55 -14.95 -6.90 -9.42
C ASP A 55 -13.58 -6.85 -10.12
N GLU A 56 -13.15 -7.97 -10.71
CA GLU A 56 -11.85 -8.11 -11.38
C GLU A 56 -11.59 -7.05 -12.46
N LYS A 57 -12.62 -6.68 -13.23
CA LYS A 57 -12.51 -5.65 -14.27
C LYS A 57 -12.32 -4.27 -13.63
N SER A 58 -12.98 -4.02 -12.50
CA SER A 58 -12.84 -2.79 -11.73
C SER A 58 -11.49 -2.67 -11.02
N ARG A 59 -10.97 -3.75 -10.43
CA ARG A 59 -9.60 -3.83 -9.90
C ARG A 59 -8.58 -3.49 -10.97
N ARG A 60 -8.66 -4.12 -12.14
CA ARG A 60 -7.70 -3.90 -13.24
C ARG A 60 -7.70 -2.45 -13.75
N ARG A 61 -8.90 -1.87 -13.93
CA ARG A 61 -9.05 -0.48 -14.35
C ARG A 61 -8.51 0.49 -13.31
N LEU A 62 -8.79 0.23 -12.04
CA LEU A 62 -8.25 1.03 -10.93
C LEU A 62 -6.72 1.01 -10.93
N MET A 63 -6.12 -0.17 -10.97
CA MET A 63 -4.66 -0.34 -10.97
C MET A 63 -4.01 0.34 -12.18
N SER A 64 -4.62 0.25 -13.36
CA SER A 64 -4.17 0.97 -14.55
C SER A 64 -4.22 2.48 -14.35
N SER A 65 -5.31 2.99 -13.79
CA SER A 65 -5.51 4.44 -13.56
C SER A 65 -4.51 4.98 -12.54
N LEU A 66 -4.32 4.26 -11.42
CA LEU A 66 -3.29 4.58 -10.42
C LEU A 66 -1.88 4.54 -11.01
N GLY A 67 -1.59 3.58 -11.87
CA GLY A 67 -0.31 3.50 -12.59
C GLY A 67 -0.05 4.74 -13.45
N SER A 68 -1.05 5.19 -14.21
CA SER A 68 -0.94 6.42 -15.01
C SER A 68 -0.83 7.69 -14.16
N MET A 69 -1.51 7.72 -13.01
CA MET A 69 -1.49 8.87 -12.08
C MET A 69 -0.27 8.87 -11.15
N ALA A 70 0.47 7.77 -11.01
CA ALA A 70 1.59 7.63 -10.08
C ALA A 70 2.62 8.77 -10.22
N GLY A 71 2.95 9.15 -11.45
CA GLY A 71 3.88 10.26 -11.72
C GLY A 71 3.32 11.61 -11.31
N HIS A 72 2.03 11.84 -11.50
CA HIS A 72 1.33 13.06 -11.10
C HIS A 72 1.22 13.17 -9.57
N LEU A 73 0.74 12.10 -8.92
CA LEU A 73 0.65 11.99 -7.46
C LEU A 73 2.03 12.18 -6.80
N ARG A 74 3.10 11.65 -7.39
CA ARG A 74 4.47 11.86 -6.89
C ARG A 74 4.87 13.33 -6.96
N ARG A 75 4.57 14.03 -8.06
CA ARG A 75 4.86 15.46 -8.21
C ARG A 75 4.04 16.31 -7.24
N ALA A 76 2.76 16.00 -7.07
CA ALA A 76 1.88 16.68 -6.13
C ALA A 76 2.36 16.51 -4.68
N LEU A 77 2.70 15.27 -4.29
CA LEU A 77 3.34 15.00 -2.99
C LEU A 77 4.63 15.79 -2.79
N GLY A 78 5.45 15.95 -3.82
CA GLY A 78 6.69 16.75 -3.78
C GLY A 78 6.49 18.22 -3.43
N ARG A 79 5.30 18.77 -3.70
CA ARG A 79 4.96 20.16 -3.36
C ARG A 79 4.48 20.29 -1.91
N GLU A 80 3.87 19.25 -1.36
CA GLU A 80 3.29 19.26 -0.02
C GLU A 80 4.23 18.71 1.05
N VAL A 81 5.10 17.77 0.69
CA VAL A 81 6.02 17.10 1.61
C VAL A 81 7.44 17.62 1.37
N ARG A 82 8.03 18.22 2.40
CA ARG A 82 9.46 18.62 2.39
C ARG A 82 10.38 17.40 2.51
N MET A 83 10.47 16.61 1.45
CA MET A 83 11.38 15.46 1.33
C MET A 83 12.50 15.79 0.34
N LYS A 84 13.74 15.40 0.70
CA LYS A 84 14.91 15.53 -0.19
C LYS A 84 14.80 14.63 -1.42
N ARG A 85 14.18 13.45 -1.26
CA ARG A 85 13.95 12.47 -2.33
C ARG A 85 12.54 11.94 -2.17
N LEU A 86 11.74 12.03 -3.22
CA LEU A 86 10.40 11.47 -3.24
C LEU A 86 10.49 9.98 -3.56
N PRO A 87 9.84 9.12 -2.75
CA PRO A 87 9.81 7.70 -3.02
C PRO A 87 9.09 7.40 -4.34
N GLU A 88 9.46 6.30 -4.97
CA GLU A 88 8.66 5.70 -6.04
C GLU A 88 7.38 5.12 -5.43
N LEU A 89 6.23 5.54 -5.95
CA LEU A 89 4.93 5.03 -5.50
C LEU A 89 4.62 3.75 -6.26
N ARG A 90 4.47 2.64 -5.54
CA ARG A 90 4.03 1.36 -6.09
C ARG A 90 2.71 0.97 -5.47
N PHE A 91 1.68 0.92 -6.30
CA PHE A 91 0.33 0.56 -5.88
C PHE A 91 0.13 -0.96 -5.94
N TYR A 92 -0.55 -1.50 -4.94
CA TYR A 92 -0.92 -2.91 -4.86
C TYR A 92 -2.38 -3.01 -4.45
N TYR A 93 -3.13 -3.89 -5.10
CA TYR A 93 -4.50 -4.17 -4.68
C TYR A 93 -4.49 -5.12 -3.48
N ASP A 94 -5.14 -4.72 -2.41
CA ASP A 94 -5.28 -5.48 -1.19
C ASP A 94 -6.42 -6.49 -1.34
N VAL A 95 -6.08 -7.68 -1.85
CA VAL A 95 -6.95 -8.85 -1.87
C VAL A 95 -7.00 -9.46 -0.48
N GLY A 96 -7.73 -8.82 0.45
CA GLY A 96 -7.92 -9.36 1.80
C GLY A 96 -8.32 -10.83 1.75
N VAL A 97 -7.48 -11.69 2.36
CA VAL A 97 -7.64 -13.15 2.60
C VAL A 97 -8.57 -13.90 1.62
N ASP A 98 -8.15 -14.03 0.36
CA ASP A 98 -8.68 -15.09 -0.52
C ASP A 98 -7.67 -15.58 -1.57
N ASN A 99 -6.38 -15.52 -1.23
CA ASN A 99 -5.42 -16.42 -1.84
C ASN A 99 -4.25 -16.68 -0.90
N GLU A 100 -4.32 -17.84 -0.25
CA GLU A 100 -3.13 -18.61 0.07
C GLU A 100 -2.24 -18.68 -1.19
N ARG A 101 -0.94 -18.36 -1.02
CA ARG A 101 0.19 -18.57 -1.95
C ARG A 101 0.65 -17.33 -2.75
N GLN A 102 1.91 -16.96 -2.48
CA GLN A 102 2.80 -16.03 -3.18
C GLN A 102 2.36 -14.55 -3.11
N VAL A 103 3.10 -13.62 -2.49
CA VAL A 103 4.53 -13.32 -2.72
C VAL A 103 5.17 -12.80 -1.42
N THR A 104 5.79 -13.69 -0.64
CA THR A 104 6.96 -13.32 0.18
C THR A 104 8.21 -13.62 -0.64
N ARG A 105 8.44 -12.87 -1.72
CA ARG A 105 9.72 -12.94 -2.46
C ARG A 105 9.98 -11.73 -3.37
N ILE A 106 9.82 -10.52 -2.84
CA ILE A 106 10.51 -9.33 -3.40
C ILE A 106 10.97 -8.48 -2.22
N LEU A 107 11.90 -9.01 -1.43
CA LEU A 107 12.69 -8.22 -0.47
C LEU A 107 14.02 -8.92 -0.09
N ASP A 108 14.40 -10.02 -0.74
CA ASP A 108 15.49 -10.90 -0.24
C ASP A 108 16.57 -11.22 -1.30
N GLU A 109 16.86 -10.27 -2.20
CA GLU A 109 17.95 -10.44 -3.19
C GLU A 109 18.97 -9.30 -3.23
N LEU A 110 18.93 -8.35 -2.28
CA LEU A 110 19.95 -7.27 -2.22
C LEU A 110 20.60 -7.08 -0.85
N SER A 111 20.44 -8.03 0.07
CA SER A 111 21.12 -7.98 1.38
C SER A 111 21.69 -9.37 1.70
N GLN A 112 22.70 -9.78 0.95
CA GLN A 112 23.51 -10.95 1.25
C GLN A 112 24.23 -10.73 2.59
N GLY A 113 24.03 -11.63 3.56
CA GLY A 113 24.84 -11.69 4.78
C GLY A 113 24.14 -12.32 5.97
N GLU A 114 24.03 -13.65 5.94
CA GLU A 114 23.97 -14.59 7.07
C GLU A 114 22.82 -14.53 8.11
N GLU A 115 22.38 -15.76 8.40
CA GLU A 115 21.73 -16.29 9.59
C GLU A 115 20.19 -16.33 9.71
N ALA A 116 19.76 -17.52 10.13
CA ALA A 116 18.45 -18.14 10.00
C ALA A 116 17.54 -17.85 11.23
N PRO A 117 16.27 -18.34 11.25
CA PRO A 117 15.13 -17.72 11.95
C PRO A 117 14.97 -18.16 13.42
N PRO A 118 14.15 -17.45 14.22
CA PRO A 118 12.81 -17.95 14.57
C PRO A 118 11.79 -16.78 14.69
N ALA A 119 10.47 -16.89 14.84
CA ALA A 119 9.62 -17.91 15.41
C ALA A 119 8.19 -17.75 14.85
N ALA A 120 7.47 -18.87 14.78
CA ALA A 120 6.03 -18.92 14.61
C ALA A 120 5.32 -18.15 15.74
N LEU A 121 4.26 -17.41 15.42
CA LEU A 121 3.27 -16.94 16.39
C LEU A 121 1.97 -17.75 16.19
N PRO A 122 1.30 -18.15 17.28
CA PRO A 122 0.23 -19.15 17.29
C PRO A 122 -1.12 -18.59 16.78
N PRO A 123 -2.08 -19.47 16.44
CA PRO A 123 -3.43 -19.06 16.04
C PRO A 123 -4.19 -18.44 17.22
N SER A 124 -4.82 -17.30 16.99
CA SER A 124 -5.74 -16.65 17.94
C SER A 124 -7.10 -17.33 17.87
N GLU A 125 -7.52 -17.94 18.98
CA GLU A 125 -8.85 -18.52 19.20
C GLU A 125 -9.96 -17.49 18.96
N ALA A 126 -11.03 -17.92 18.29
CA ALA A 126 -12.32 -17.22 18.25
C ALA A 126 -13.11 -17.52 19.55
N PRO A 127 -13.97 -16.60 20.02
CA PRO A 127 -14.67 -16.77 21.29
C PRO A 127 -15.71 -17.89 21.19
N ARG A 128 -15.75 -18.74 22.22
CA ARG A 128 -16.90 -19.59 22.52
C ARG A 128 -18.03 -18.69 23.03
N ASP A 129 -19.18 -18.75 22.38
CA ASP A 129 -20.43 -18.30 23.00
C ASP A 129 -21.25 -19.55 23.33
N ASP A 130 -21.51 -19.68 24.62
CA ASP A 130 -22.20 -20.77 25.31
C ASP A 130 -23.71 -20.47 25.25
N SER A 131 -24.51 -21.34 24.63
CA SER A 131 -25.93 -21.62 24.99
C SER A 131 -26.55 -22.68 24.07
#